data_AF-A0A8H4UQS9-F1
#
_entry.id   AF-A0A8H4UQS9-F1
#
_cell.length_a   1.000
_cell.length_b   1.000
_cell.length_c   1.000
_cell.angle_alpha   90.00
_cell.angle_beta   90.00
_cell.angle_gamma   90.00
#
_symmetry.space_group_name_H-M   'P 1'
#
loop_
_entity.id
_entity.type
_entity.pdbx_description
1 polymer ?
#
loop_
_entity_poly.entity_id
_entity_poly.type
_entity_poly.pdbx_seq_one_letter_code
_entity_poly.pdbx_strand_id
1 'polypeptide(L)'
;MDSKILQPLLERLPFITLPLVILLAFSSPPFRGRGILFAALIIANDCLCTFSQWPPNAGATRPMRYGMAGSWTFVLPALERLLLHVPENDFWLLDKEDLANNGRPRELTWDKVRWAAHLVTTPRAVGWNFGQRRTGVSRASLTHHPVDRLRFPILKLGRAGLAYITLDTVVFAAQNTLIPTSWAWDIDTLKRIVYVETLMLISVYSTMTMQFELAALVAVVFFPGSPDVRVSIVLADSLLILPGLASSVREPFRMLYYRQRLGQILARLYPPSKPTYFCCNIA
;
A
#
# COMPACT_ATOMS: atom_id res chain seq x y z
N MET A 1 13.09 -3.66 -39.23
CA MET A 1 13.13 -2.98 -37.92
C MET A 1 14.07 -3.79 -37.05
N ASP A 2 15.19 -3.20 -36.61
CA ASP A 2 16.29 -3.96 -36.02
C ASP A 2 15.91 -4.54 -34.65
N SER A 3 16.12 -5.85 -34.49
CA SER A 3 15.90 -6.58 -33.23
C SER A 3 16.65 -5.95 -32.05
N LYS A 4 17.79 -5.30 -32.33
CA LYS A 4 18.60 -4.54 -31.37
C LYS A 4 17.87 -3.35 -30.73
N ILE A 5 16.90 -2.75 -31.41
CA ILE A 5 16.10 -1.63 -30.89
C ILE A 5 14.85 -2.15 -30.19
N LEU A 6 14.25 -3.23 -30.70
CA LEU A 6 12.96 -3.73 -30.21
C LEU A 6 13.09 -4.44 -28.86
N GLN A 7 14.15 -5.22 -28.66
CA GLN A 7 14.40 -5.96 -27.42
C GLN A 7 14.49 -5.07 -26.16
N PRO A 8 15.32 -4.01 -26.11
CA PRO A 8 15.40 -3.16 -24.92
C PRO A 8 14.09 -2.40 -24.65
N LEU A 9 13.28 -2.16 -25.69
CA LEU A 9 11.97 -1.54 -25.54
C LEU A 9 10.98 -2.53 -24.91
N LEU A 10 10.96 -3.78 -25.38
CA LEU A 10 10.13 -4.85 -24.81
C LEU A 10 10.46 -5.14 -23.34
N GLU A 11 11.73 -5.11 -22.95
CA GLU A 11 12.15 -5.34 -21.55
C GLU A 11 11.70 -4.22 -20.60
N ARG A 12 11.54 -3.00 -21.12
CA ARG A 12 11.10 -1.80 -20.37
C ARG A 12 9.59 -1.63 -20.36
N LEU A 13 8.91 -2.24 -21.32
CA LEU A 13 7.48 -2.05 -21.55
C LEU A 13 6.63 -2.41 -20.32
N PRO A 14 6.90 -3.48 -19.56
CA PRO A 14 6.13 -3.79 -18.36
C PRO A 14 6.15 -2.64 -17.33
N PHE A 15 7.32 -2.04 -17.10
CA PHE A 15 7.49 -0.95 -16.13
C PHE A 15 6.78 0.33 -16.53
N ILE A 16 6.70 0.61 -17.84
CA ILE A 16 5.96 1.76 -18.37
C ILE A 16 4.45 1.48 -18.34
N THR A 17 4.06 0.27 -18.69
CA THR A 17 2.64 -0.07 -18.84
C THR A 17 1.95 -0.36 -17.51
N LEU A 18 2.64 -0.87 -16.49
CA LEU A 18 2.05 -1.15 -15.17
C LEU A 18 1.33 0.07 -14.55
N PRO A 19 1.97 1.25 -14.37
CA PRO A 19 1.28 2.42 -13.82
C PRO A 19 0.15 2.93 -14.74
N LEU A 20 0.31 2.79 -16.06
CA LEU A 20 -0.73 3.15 -17.02
C LEU A 20 -1.95 2.23 -16.92
N VAL A 21 -1.74 0.92 -16.78
CA VAL A 21 -2.81 -0.07 -16.60
C VAL A 21 -3.56 0.19 -15.30
N ILE A 22 -2.86 0.50 -14.20
CA ILE A 22 -3.50 0.87 -12.93
C ILE A 22 -4.35 2.14 -13.11
N LEU A 23 -3.80 3.17 -13.76
CA LEU A 23 -4.54 4.41 -14.03
C LEU A 23 -5.77 4.18 -14.92
N LEU A 24 -5.62 3.36 -15.97
CA LEU A 24 -6.70 2.95 -16.86
C LEU A 24 -7.78 2.13 -16.14
N ALA A 25 -7.37 1.26 -15.22
CA ALA A 25 -8.31 0.46 -14.43
C ALA A 25 -9.27 1.34 -13.64
N PHE A 26 -8.76 2.42 -13.03
CA PHE A 26 -9.57 3.36 -12.28
C PHE A 26 -10.28 4.40 -13.15
N SER A 27 -9.71 4.82 -14.28
CA SER A 27 -10.35 5.80 -15.16
C SER A 27 -11.46 5.19 -16.03
N SER A 28 -11.41 3.89 -16.29
CA SER A 28 -12.40 3.19 -17.12
C SER A 28 -13.81 3.20 -16.50
N PRO A 29 -14.86 3.29 -17.34
CA PRO A 29 -16.25 3.24 -16.88
C PRO A 29 -16.55 1.92 -16.17
N PRO A 30 -17.50 1.88 -15.23
CA PRO A 30 -17.88 0.65 -14.54
C PRO A 30 -18.60 -0.30 -15.52
N PHE A 31 -17.98 -1.43 -15.84
CA PHE A 31 -18.63 -2.52 -16.57
C PHE A 31 -18.45 -3.84 -15.85
N ARG A 32 -19.33 -4.80 -16.14
CA ARG A 32 -19.30 -6.13 -15.53
C ARG A 32 -18.00 -6.84 -15.90
N GLY A 33 -17.23 -7.25 -14.90
CA GLY A 33 -15.93 -7.92 -15.11
C GLY A 33 -14.73 -6.98 -15.21
N ARG A 34 -14.92 -5.64 -15.14
CA ARG A 34 -13.81 -4.66 -15.11
C ARG A 34 -12.73 -5.02 -14.10
N GLY A 35 -13.15 -5.31 -12.86
CA GLY A 35 -12.25 -5.65 -11.77
C GLY A 35 -11.35 -6.84 -12.10
N ILE A 36 -11.91 -7.91 -12.65
CA ILE A 36 -11.20 -9.13 -13.02
C ILE A 36 -10.25 -8.87 -14.20
N LEU A 37 -10.73 -8.19 -15.25
CA LEU A 37 -9.93 -7.86 -16.44
C LEU A 37 -8.68 -7.07 -16.05
N PHE A 38 -8.86 -5.96 -15.33
CA PHE A 38 -7.73 -5.12 -14.96
C PHE A 38 -6.86 -5.77 -13.88
N ALA A 39 -7.42 -6.55 -12.94
CA ALA A 39 -6.61 -7.31 -12.00
C ALA A 39 -5.70 -8.31 -12.70
N ALA A 40 -6.23 -9.05 -13.70
CA ALA A 40 -5.43 -9.98 -14.49
C ALA A 40 -4.32 -9.27 -15.27
N LEU A 41 -4.63 -8.13 -15.90
CA LEU A 41 -3.65 -7.31 -16.60
C LEU A 41 -2.56 -6.78 -15.65
N ILE A 42 -2.93 -6.28 -14.48
CA ILE A 42 -1.98 -5.79 -13.48
C ILE A 42 -1.08 -6.92 -12.99
N ILE A 43 -1.63 -8.08 -12.63
CA ILE A 43 -0.85 -9.25 -12.17
C ILE A 43 0.09 -9.73 -13.27
N ALA A 44 -0.38 -9.86 -14.51
CA ALA A 44 0.46 -10.28 -15.63
C ALA A 44 1.63 -9.30 -15.84
N ASN A 45 1.35 -7.99 -15.76
CA ASN A 45 2.35 -6.95 -15.94
C ASN A 45 3.37 -6.92 -14.79
N ASP A 46 2.91 -7.09 -13.56
CA ASP A 46 3.76 -7.21 -12.36
C ASP A 46 4.66 -8.45 -12.41
N CYS A 47 4.14 -9.59 -12.87
CA CYS A 47 4.94 -10.78 -13.16
C CYS A 47 6.01 -10.50 -14.22
N LEU A 48 5.65 -9.82 -15.33
CA LEU A 48 6.62 -9.45 -16.37
C LEU A 48 7.70 -8.49 -15.84
N CYS A 49 7.34 -7.53 -14.97
CA CYS A 49 8.30 -6.68 -14.27
C CYS A 49 9.26 -7.52 -13.40
N THR A 50 8.73 -8.49 -12.66
CA THR A 50 9.49 -9.37 -11.77
C THR A 50 10.48 -10.24 -12.54
N PHE A 51 10.07 -10.80 -13.68
CA PHE A 51 10.91 -11.63 -14.54
C PHE A 51 11.84 -10.84 -15.46
N SER A 52 11.64 -9.54 -15.62
CA SER A 52 12.51 -8.72 -16.47
C SER A 52 13.93 -8.67 -15.93
N GLN A 53 14.91 -8.77 -16.82
CA GLN A 53 16.31 -8.57 -16.47
C GLN A 53 16.67 -7.09 -16.32
N TRP A 54 15.81 -6.20 -16.79
CA TRP A 54 16.00 -4.76 -16.69
C TRP A 54 15.28 -4.21 -15.45
N PRO A 55 15.90 -3.27 -14.71
CA PRO A 55 17.30 -2.91 -14.80
C PRO A 55 18.19 -4.01 -14.21
N PRO A 56 19.47 -4.10 -14.60
CA PRO A 56 20.39 -5.06 -14.01
C PRO A 56 20.48 -4.91 -12.48
N ASN A 57 20.53 -6.03 -11.75
CA ASN A 57 20.74 -6.05 -10.30
C ASN A 57 22.21 -5.83 -9.89
N ALA A 58 22.88 -4.93 -10.59
CA ALA A 58 24.30 -4.64 -10.44
C ALA A 58 24.58 -3.16 -10.66
N GLY A 59 25.70 -2.68 -10.08
CA GLY A 59 26.17 -1.31 -10.26
C GLY A 59 25.17 -0.24 -9.82
N ALA A 60 25.16 0.88 -10.55
CA ALA A 60 24.37 2.07 -10.21
C ALA A 60 22.85 1.88 -10.34
N THR A 61 22.38 0.86 -11.08
CA THR A 61 20.95 0.61 -11.31
C THR A 61 20.31 -0.30 -10.26
N ARG A 62 21.09 -0.84 -9.33
CA ARG A 62 20.61 -1.71 -8.24
C ARG A 62 19.50 -1.06 -7.38
N PRO A 63 19.61 0.20 -6.93
CA PRO A 63 18.53 0.85 -6.17
C PRO A 63 17.22 0.94 -6.96
N MET A 64 17.32 1.13 -8.28
CA MET A 64 16.17 1.16 -9.18
C MET A 64 15.47 -0.21 -9.22
N ARG A 65 16.22 -1.30 -9.34
CA ARG A 65 15.69 -2.69 -9.27
C ARG A 65 14.93 -2.91 -7.97
N TYR A 66 15.50 -2.50 -6.83
CA TYR A 66 14.82 -2.63 -5.53
C TYR A 66 13.52 -1.82 -5.48
N GLY A 67 13.52 -0.58 -5.99
CA GLY A 67 12.30 0.22 -6.10
C GLY A 67 11.22 -0.46 -6.94
N MET A 68 11.60 -1.13 -8.04
CA MET A 68 10.67 -1.89 -8.87
C MET A 68 10.21 -3.20 -8.26
N ALA A 69 11.06 -3.90 -7.51
CA ALA A 69 10.66 -5.05 -6.71
C ALA A 69 9.61 -4.64 -5.65
N GLY A 70 9.69 -3.41 -5.13
CA GLY A 70 8.70 -2.83 -4.22
C GLY A 70 7.37 -2.40 -4.88
N SER A 71 7.17 -2.63 -6.18
CA SER A 71 5.93 -2.26 -6.90
C SER A 71 4.67 -2.95 -6.34
N TRP A 72 4.83 -4.08 -5.65
CA TRP A 72 3.74 -4.77 -4.95
C TRP A 72 2.95 -3.85 -4.01
N THR A 73 3.60 -2.81 -3.45
CA THR A 73 2.97 -1.80 -2.60
C THR A 73 1.89 -0.98 -3.30
N PHE A 74 1.96 -0.86 -4.63
CA PHE A 74 0.95 -0.20 -5.48
C PHE A 74 0.01 -1.20 -6.16
N VAL A 75 0.48 -2.41 -6.42
CA VAL A 75 -0.28 -3.47 -7.10
C VAL A 75 -1.34 -4.08 -6.19
N LEU A 76 -0.96 -4.61 -5.03
CA LEU A 76 -1.90 -5.27 -4.10
C LEU A 76 -3.13 -4.43 -3.76
N PRO A 77 -3.01 -3.12 -3.53
CA PRO A 77 -4.16 -2.32 -3.16
C PRO A 77 -5.03 -1.96 -4.36
N ALA A 78 -4.42 -1.79 -5.54
CA ALA A 78 -5.17 -1.70 -6.77
C ALA A 78 -6.00 -2.97 -6.99
N LEU A 79 -5.40 -4.15 -6.79
CA LEU A 79 -6.09 -5.44 -6.86
C LEU A 79 -7.23 -5.54 -5.84
N GLU A 80 -6.97 -5.21 -4.58
CA GLU A 80 -7.98 -5.17 -3.53
C GLU A 80 -9.20 -4.34 -3.96
N ARG A 81 -8.96 -3.13 -4.46
CA ARG A 81 -10.02 -2.20 -4.81
C ARG A 81 -10.77 -2.60 -6.06
N LEU A 82 -10.07 -3.19 -7.03
CA LEU A 82 -10.70 -3.68 -8.25
C LEU A 82 -11.52 -4.94 -8.01
N LEU A 83 -11.08 -5.82 -7.12
CA LEU A 83 -11.70 -7.12 -6.87
C LEU A 83 -12.80 -7.09 -5.81
N LEU A 84 -12.70 -6.19 -4.83
CA LEU A 84 -13.55 -6.23 -3.63
C LEU A 84 -14.40 -4.98 -3.42
N HIS A 85 -14.11 -3.93 -4.18
CA HIS A 85 -14.74 -2.63 -4.03
C HIS A 85 -15.27 -2.12 -5.37
N VAL A 86 -16.14 -1.13 -5.30
CA VAL A 86 -16.47 -0.28 -6.45
C VAL A 86 -15.80 1.06 -6.19
N PRO A 87 -14.60 1.32 -6.78
CA PRO A 87 -13.80 2.48 -6.45
C PRO A 87 -14.55 3.81 -6.51
N GLU A 88 -15.49 3.93 -7.45
CA GLU A 88 -16.35 5.10 -7.64
C GLU A 88 -17.38 5.31 -6.54
N ASN A 89 -17.80 4.25 -5.86
CA ASN A 89 -18.78 4.37 -4.79
C ASN A 89 -18.07 4.57 -3.45
N ASP A 90 -16.93 3.90 -3.26
CA ASP A 90 -16.25 3.84 -1.97
C ASP A 90 -15.27 5.00 -1.72
N PHE A 91 -14.80 5.66 -2.79
CA PHE A 91 -13.73 6.67 -2.71
C PHE A 91 -14.02 7.94 -3.52
N TRP A 92 -15.28 8.15 -3.91
CA TRP A 92 -15.74 9.39 -4.49
C TRP A 92 -16.19 10.37 -3.38
N LEU A 93 -15.97 11.68 -3.56
CA LEU A 93 -16.28 12.75 -2.59
C LEU A 93 -15.47 12.71 -1.27
N LEU A 94 -14.14 12.61 -1.39
CA LEU A 94 -13.25 12.62 -0.22
C LEU A 94 -13.24 13.94 0.58
N ASP A 95 -13.90 15.02 0.16
CA ASP A 95 -13.84 16.33 0.85
C ASP A 95 -15.18 17.11 0.95
N LYS A 96 -16.33 16.57 0.53
CA LYS A 96 -17.58 17.36 0.47
C LYS A 96 -18.81 16.56 0.90
N GLU A 97 -19.14 16.64 2.19
CA GLU A 97 -20.36 16.04 2.78
C GLU A 97 -21.66 16.77 2.35
N ASP A 98 -21.57 17.99 1.80
CA ASP A 98 -22.77 18.85 1.62
C ASP A 98 -23.33 18.96 0.18
N LEU A 99 -22.81 18.21 -0.81
CA LEU A 99 -23.29 18.35 -2.19
C LEU A 99 -24.33 17.27 -2.55
N ALA A 100 -25.60 17.69 -2.50
CA ALA A 100 -26.82 16.93 -2.80
C ALA A 100 -26.95 16.38 -4.25
N ASN A 101 -25.87 16.32 -5.04
CA ASN A 101 -25.87 15.84 -6.41
C ASN A 101 -24.67 14.95 -6.73
N ASN A 102 -24.29 14.04 -5.82
CA ASN A 102 -23.36 12.90 -5.99
C ASN A 102 -21.99 13.14 -6.66
N GLY A 103 -21.65 14.35 -7.12
CA GLY A 103 -20.39 14.85 -7.69
C GLY A 103 -19.74 14.06 -8.83
N ARG A 104 -20.17 12.83 -9.11
CA ARG A 104 -19.40 11.79 -9.79
C ARG A 104 -18.84 12.31 -11.10
N PRO A 105 -17.53 12.18 -11.34
CA PRO A 105 -16.97 12.72 -12.55
C PRO A 105 -17.60 11.88 -13.66
N ARG A 106 -18.04 12.57 -14.70
CA ARG A 106 -18.60 11.88 -15.87
C ARG A 106 -17.61 10.84 -16.37
N GLU A 107 -18.14 9.74 -16.85
CA GLU A 107 -17.31 8.66 -17.40
C GLU A 107 -16.49 9.21 -18.56
N LEU A 108 -15.23 8.76 -18.66
CA LEU A 108 -14.30 9.17 -19.73
C LEU A 108 -14.01 10.68 -19.81
N THR A 109 -14.07 11.42 -18.69
CA THR A 109 -13.61 12.82 -18.65
C THR A 109 -12.20 12.97 -18.08
N TRP A 110 -11.57 14.12 -18.35
CA TRP A 110 -10.33 14.50 -17.70
C TRP A 110 -10.45 14.57 -16.17
N ASP A 111 -11.63 14.90 -15.63
CA ASP A 111 -11.88 14.87 -14.19
C ASP A 111 -11.79 13.46 -13.62
N LYS A 112 -12.26 12.46 -14.37
CA LYS A 112 -12.16 11.05 -14.00
C LYS A 112 -10.71 10.57 -14.01
N VAL A 113 -9.92 10.99 -15.01
CA VAL A 113 -8.48 10.69 -15.07
C VAL A 113 -7.74 11.39 -13.92
N ARG A 114 -8.05 12.65 -13.63
CA ARG A 114 -7.47 13.40 -12.50
C ARG A 114 -7.82 12.76 -11.16
N TRP A 115 -9.07 12.33 -11.00
CA TRP A 115 -9.49 11.57 -9.82
C TRP A 115 -8.74 10.25 -9.72
N ALA A 116 -8.60 9.49 -10.82
CA ALA A 116 -7.87 8.22 -10.82
C ALA A 116 -6.39 8.44 -10.48
N ALA A 117 -5.76 9.48 -11.04
CA ALA A 117 -4.39 9.85 -10.73
C ALA A 117 -4.24 10.21 -9.25
N HIS A 118 -5.10 11.09 -8.71
CA HIS A 118 -5.13 11.42 -7.29
C HIS A 118 -5.40 10.19 -6.42
N LEU A 119 -6.27 9.30 -6.87
CA LEU A 119 -6.59 8.06 -6.19
C LEU A 119 -5.40 7.11 -6.16
N VAL A 120 -4.49 7.12 -7.14
CA VAL A 120 -3.29 6.25 -7.19
C VAL A 120 -2.10 6.88 -6.47
N THR A 121 -1.99 8.22 -6.48
CA THR A 121 -0.87 8.94 -5.84
C THR A 121 -1.09 9.21 -4.36
N THR A 122 -2.33 9.18 -3.88
CA THR A 122 -2.61 9.40 -2.45
C THR A 122 -2.41 8.13 -1.63
N PRO A 123 -1.98 8.21 -0.36
CA PRO A 123 -1.92 7.03 0.51
C PRO A 123 -3.27 6.31 0.65
N ARG A 124 -4.39 7.04 0.46
CA ARG A 124 -5.73 6.46 0.44
C ARG A 124 -5.85 5.39 -0.64
N ALA A 125 -5.11 5.52 -1.76
CA ALA A 125 -4.94 4.56 -2.86
C ALA A 125 -4.81 3.12 -2.40
N VAL A 126 -4.17 2.98 -1.25
CA VAL A 126 -3.76 1.70 -0.73
C VAL A 126 -4.68 1.18 0.36
N GLY A 127 -5.89 1.75 0.47
CA GLY A 127 -6.76 1.44 1.60
C GLY A 127 -6.24 2.02 2.93
N TRP A 128 -5.19 2.85 2.92
CA TRP A 128 -4.70 3.58 4.10
C TRP A 128 -5.56 4.81 4.40
N ASN A 129 -6.86 4.58 4.58
CA ASN A 129 -7.84 5.61 4.91
C ASN A 129 -7.86 5.87 6.43
N PHE A 130 -6.70 6.24 7.00
CA PHE A 130 -6.53 6.49 8.43
C PHE A 130 -7.18 7.81 8.88
N GLY A 131 -7.38 8.75 7.96
CA GLY A 131 -7.75 10.14 8.26
C GLY A 131 -9.24 10.47 8.28
N GLN A 132 -10.15 9.58 7.85
CA GLN A 132 -11.60 9.89 7.81
C GLN A 132 -12.46 8.92 8.62
N ARG A 133 -12.31 7.60 8.44
CA ARG A 133 -13.11 6.64 9.23
C ARG A 133 -12.68 6.56 10.69
N ARG A 134 -11.39 6.75 10.99
CA ARG A 134 -10.88 6.69 12.37
C ARG A 134 -10.85 8.04 13.07
N THR A 135 -10.72 9.16 12.36
CA THR A 135 -10.80 10.49 12.98
C THR A 135 -12.24 10.78 13.39
N GLY A 136 -13.26 10.41 12.61
CA GLY A 136 -14.67 10.53 13.02
C GLY A 136 -15.01 9.68 14.24
N VAL A 137 -14.53 8.42 14.30
CA VAL A 137 -14.74 7.53 15.47
C VAL A 137 -13.89 7.96 16.67
N SER A 138 -12.65 8.44 16.47
CA SER A 138 -11.83 8.98 17.56
C SER A 138 -12.37 10.32 18.04
N ARG A 139 -12.96 11.15 17.16
CA ARG A 139 -13.66 12.41 17.46
C ARG A 139 -14.94 12.13 18.24
N ALA A 140 -15.76 11.19 17.80
CA ALA A 140 -16.94 10.71 18.52
C ALA A 140 -16.56 10.11 19.89
N SER A 141 -15.50 9.31 19.93
CA SER A 141 -14.96 8.73 21.17
C SER A 141 -14.40 9.81 22.11
N LEU A 142 -13.76 10.87 21.61
CA LEU A 142 -13.28 12.02 22.39
C LEU A 142 -14.41 12.93 22.89
N THR A 143 -15.51 13.06 22.14
CA THR A 143 -16.71 13.80 22.58
C THR A 143 -17.52 13.04 23.63
N HIS A 144 -17.53 11.70 23.57
CA HIS A 144 -18.26 10.86 24.53
C HIS A 144 -17.42 10.39 25.73
N HIS A 145 -16.09 10.32 25.55
CA HIS A 145 -15.12 10.03 26.59
C HIS A 145 -13.99 11.05 26.47
N PRO A 146 -13.92 12.06 27.35
CA PRO A 146 -12.77 12.95 27.40
C PRO A 146 -11.56 12.11 27.78
N VAL A 147 -10.83 11.62 26.78
CA VAL A 147 -9.54 10.98 27.01
C VAL A 147 -8.69 12.02 27.71
N ASP A 148 -8.16 11.68 28.89
CA ASP A 148 -7.35 12.60 29.67
C ASP A 148 -6.31 13.27 28.77
N ARG A 149 -6.31 14.61 28.76
CA ARG A 149 -5.46 15.43 27.87
C ARG A 149 -3.98 15.08 27.97
N LEU A 150 -3.55 14.48 29.08
CA LEU A 150 -2.18 13.99 29.30
C LEU A 150 -1.99 12.53 28.88
N ARG A 151 -3.00 11.67 28.97
CA ARG A 151 -2.88 10.26 28.57
C ARG A 151 -2.76 10.09 27.06
N PHE A 152 -3.46 10.93 26.28
CA PHE A 152 -3.35 10.91 24.82
C PHE A 152 -1.91 11.13 24.32
N PRO A 153 -1.22 12.25 24.65
CA PRO A 153 0.13 12.49 24.17
C PRO A 153 1.13 11.44 24.68
N ILE A 154 0.99 10.98 25.93
CA ILE A 154 1.85 9.90 26.48
C ILE A 154 1.69 8.60 25.67
N LEU A 155 0.45 8.20 25.38
CA LEU A 155 0.18 6.98 24.59
C LEU A 155 0.74 7.11 23.16
N LYS A 156 0.59 8.29 22.54
CA LYS A 156 1.09 8.56 21.18
C LYS A 156 2.61 8.55 21.14
N LEU A 157 3.26 9.20 22.11
CA LEU A 157 4.72 9.21 22.22
C LEU A 157 5.26 7.79 22.51
N GLY A 158 4.61 7.03 23.38
CA GLY A 158 4.98 5.64 23.66
C GLY A 158 4.89 4.74 22.43
N ARG A 159 3.83 4.88 21.61
CA ARG A 159 3.70 4.15 20.34
C ARG A 159 4.72 4.60 19.30
N ALA A 160 5.00 5.89 19.20
CA ALA A 160 6.04 6.42 18.33
C ALA A 160 7.43 5.90 18.73
N GLY A 161 7.73 5.87 20.03
CA GLY A 161 8.97 5.32 20.57
C GLY A 161 9.12 3.82 20.31
N LEU A 162 8.05 3.03 20.51
CA LEU A 162 8.06 1.60 20.16
C LEU A 162 8.30 1.38 18.67
N ALA A 163 7.64 2.17 17.81
CA ALA A 163 7.83 2.12 16.37
C ALA A 163 9.28 2.49 15.99
N TYR A 164 9.86 3.51 16.62
CA TYR A 164 11.26 3.88 16.41
C TYR A 164 12.23 2.74 16.79
N ILE A 165 12.07 2.14 17.97
CA ILE A 165 12.92 1.01 18.42
C ILE A 165 12.79 -0.17 17.45
N THR A 166 11.57 -0.45 16.99
CA THR A 166 11.32 -1.51 16.00
C THR A 166 12.03 -1.21 14.68
N LEU A 167 11.94 0.03 14.19
CA LEU A 167 12.63 0.48 12.98
C LEU A 167 14.15 0.32 13.12
N ASP A 168 14.71 0.78 14.23
CA ASP A 168 16.15 0.71 14.49
C ASP A 168 16.64 -0.75 14.55
N THR A 169 15.89 -1.61 15.25
CA THR A 169 16.17 -3.06 15.32
C THR A 169 16.16 -3.70 13.93
N VAL A 170 15.19 -3.33 13.08
CA VAL A 170 15.07 -3.84 11.72
C VAL A 170 16.18 -3.32 10.82
N VAL A 171 16.57 -2.06 10.93
CA VAL A 171 17.70 -1.48 10.18
C VAL A 171 19.00 -2.17 10.58
N PHE A 172 19.22 -2.37 11.89
CA PHE A 172 20.36 -3.12 12.40
C PHE A 172 20.37 -4.56 11.87
N ALA A 173 19.22 -5.26 11.90
CA ALA A 173 19.11 -6.60 11.34
C ALA A 173 19.41 -6.61 9.83
N ALA A 174 18.88 -5.64 9.08
CA ALA A 174 19.07 -5.53 7.63
C ALA A 174 20.54 -5.29 7.27
N GLN A 175 21.26 -4.43 8.01
CA GLN A 175 22.69 -4.18 7.82
C GLN A 175 23.56 -5.43 8.04
N ASN A 176 23.15 -6.30 8.97
CA ASN A 176 23.84 -7.55 9.26
C ASN A 176 23.41 -8.72 8.36
N THR A 177 22.45 -8.51 7.46
CA THR A 177 21.95 -9.56 6.58
C THR A 177 22.71 -9.53 5.25
N LEU A 178 23.32 -10.67 4.89
CA LEU A 178 23.97 -10.83 3.58
C LEU A 178 22.92 -10.81 2.47
N ILE A 179 22.93 -9.74 1.68
CA ILE A 179 22.07 -9.60 0.50
C ILE A 179 22.50 -10.63 -0.56
N PRO A 180 21.58 -11.47 -1.07
CA PRO A 180 21.90 -12.41 -2.13
C PRO A 180 22.36 -11.64 -3.38
N THR A 181 23.56 -11.97 -3.86
CA THR A 181 24.18 -11.31 -5.02
C THR A 181 23.66 -11.87 -6.35
N SER A 182 23.14 -13.10 -6.34
CA SER A 182 22.52 -13.76 -7.49
C SER A 182 21.08 -14.15 -7.17
N TRP A 183 20.24 -14.11 -8.20
CA TRP A 183 18.86 -14.59 -8.12
C TRP A 183 18.85 -16.04 -8.57
N ALA A 184 18.76 -16.96 -7.61
CA ALA A 184 18.66 -18.39 -7.86
C ALA A 184 17.40 -18.92 -7.17
N TRP A 185 16.71 -19.86 -7.81
CA TRP A 185 15.55 -20.58 -7.24
C TRP A 185 15.95 -21.63 -6.19
N ASP A 186 17.02 -21.34 -5.45
CA ASP A 186 17.45 -22.15 -4.32
C ASP A 186 16.63 -21.78 -3.08
N ILE A 187 16.26 -22.79 -2.29
CA ILE A 187 15.41 -22.63 -1.10
C ILE A 187 16.05 -21.68 -0.10
N ASP A 188 17.38 -21.73 0.07
CA ASP A 188 18.06 -20.87 1.02
C ASP A 188 18.16 -19.42 0.54
N THR A 189 18.29 -19.22 -0.78
CA THR A 189 18.16 -17.89 -1.39
C THR A 189 16.75 -17.33 -1.22
N LEU A 190 15.72 -18.17 -1.42
CA LEU A 190 14.33 -17.77 -1.24
C LEU A 190 14.02 -17.40 0.22
N LYS A 191 14.51 -18.16 1.20
CA LYS A 191 14.36 -17.82 2.64
C LYS A 191 14.97 -16.46 2.95
N ARG A 192 16.17 -16.17 2.42
CA ARG A 192 16.83 -14.86 2.60
C ARG A 192 16.03 -13.73 1.97
N ILE A 193 15.50 -13.93 0.76
CA ILE A 193 14.64 -12.96 0.10
C ILE A 193 13.40 -12.69 0.95
N VAL A 194 12.69 -13.73 1.38
CA VAL A 194 11.49 -13.60 2.23
C VAL A 194 11.82 -12.86 3.53
N TYR A 195 12.97 -13.15 4.15
CA TYR A 195 13.42 -12.47 5.36
C TYR A 195 13.71 -10.99 5.11
N VAL A 196 14.47 -10.64 4.08
CA VAL A 196 14.77 -9.25 3.71
C VAL A 196 13.49 -8.49 3.34
N GLU A 197 12.59 -9.10 2.59
CA GLU A 197 11.26 -8.54 2.28
C GLU A 197 10.45 -8.31 3.56
N THR A 198 10.52 -9.23 4.53
CA THR A 198 9.85 -9.07 5.84
C THR A 198 10.48 -7.93 6.66
N LEU A 199 11.78 -7.76 6.62
CA LEU A 199 12.45 -6.62 7.27
C LEU A 199 12.05 -5.30 6.59
N MET A 200 12.08 -5.25 5.25
CA MET A 200 11.61 -4.09 4.50
C MET A 200 10.15 -3.79 4.82
N LEU A 201 9.32 -4.83 4.94
CA LEU A 201 7.96 -4.75 5.44
C LEU A 201 8.00 -4.03 6.78
N ILE A 202 8.49 -4.64 7.86
CA ILE A 202 8.43 -4.08 9.23
C ILE A 202 9.01 -2.65 9.34
N SER A 203 10.10 -2.37 8.64
CA SER A 203 10.70 -1.02 8.55
C SER A 203 9.68 0.00 8.07
N VAL A 204 8.88 -0.41 7.09
CA VAL A 204 7.88 0.40 6.47
C VAL A 204 6.74 0.76 7.43
N TYR A 205 6.12 -0.16 8.18
CA TYR A 205 5.12 0.25 9.18
C TYR A 205 5.72 1.02 10.32
N SER A 206 6.90 0.64 10.76
CA SER A 206 7.53 1.29 11.91
C SER A 206 7.72 2.78 11.61
N THR A 207 8.26 3.09 10.44
CA THR A 207 8.41 4.47 9.96
C THR A 207 7.08 5.21 9.87
N MET A 208 6.06 4.57 9.30
CA MET A 208 4.73 5.18 9.19
C MET A 208 4.08 5.47 10.54
N THR A 209 4.10 4.46 11.42
CA THR A 209 3.44 4.51 12.71
C THR A 209 4.04 5.66 13.50
N MET A 210 5.37 5.78 13.45
CA MET A 210 6.08 6.93 14.00
C MET A 210 5.60 8.25 13.40
N GLN A 211 5.60 8.41 12.06
CA GLN A 211 5.14 9.64 11.40
C GLN A 211 3.70 10.03 11.79
N PHE A 212 2.79 9.07 11.83
CA PHE A 212 1.39 9.32 12.14
C PHE A 212 1.15 9.64 13.61
N GLU A 213 1.79 8.92 14.52
CA GLU A 213 1.62 9.18 15.95
C GLU A 213 2.25 10.53 16.33
N LEU A 214 3.36 10.91 15.69
CA LEU A 214 3.95 12.24 15.85
C LEU A 214 3.09 13.35 15.23
N ALA A 215 2.53 13.15 14.04
CA ALA A 215 1.63 14.13 13.44
C ALA A 215 0.35 14.33 14.27
N ALA A 216 -0.22 13.26 14.81
CA ALA A 216 -1.36 13.33 15.72
C ALA A 216 -1.01 14.05 17.04
N LEU A 217 0.20 13.83 17.56
CA LEU A 217 0.72 14.54 18.73
C LEU A 217 0.82 16.04 18.46
N VAL A 218 1.48 16.43 17.35
CA VAL A 218 1.62 17.83 16.92
C VAL A 218 0.25 18.47 16.74
N ALA A 219 -0.70 17.79 16.09
CA ALA A 219 -2.04 18.30 15.90
C ALA A 219 -2.74 18.65 17.23
N VAL A 220 -2.61 17.81 18.27
CA VAL A 220 -3.24 18.06 19.57
C VAL A 220 -2.52 19.12 20.39
N VAL A 221 -1.19 19.17 20.33
CA VAL A 221 -0.38 20.14 21.09
C VAL A 221 -0.55 21.56 20.54
N PHE A 222 -0.50 21.73 19.22
CA PHE A 222 -0.49 23.05 18.58
C PHE A 222 -1.89 23.59 18.26
N PHE A 223 -2.93 22.74 18.22
CA PHE A 223 -4.30 23.17 17.93
C PHE A 223 -5.27 22.76 19.05
N PRO A 224 -5.14 23.33 20.26
CA PRO A 224 -5.95 22.95 21.43
C PRO A 224 -7.42 23.41 21.39
N GLY A 225 -7.87 24.04 20.30
CA GLY A 225 -9.23 24.57 20.14
C GLY A 225 -9.92 23.99 18.91
N SER A 226 -11.06 23.30 19.14
CA SER A 226 -12.00 22.76 18.14
C SER A 226 -11.35 21.90 17.04
N PRO A 227 -11.39 20.55 17.15
CA PRO A 227 -10.74 19.62 16.21
C PRO A 227 -11.36 19.58 14.79
N ASP A 228 -12.21 20.55 14.45
CA ASP A 228 -13.25 20.36 13.44
C ASP A 228 -12.82 20.70 12.00
N VAL A 229 -11.74 21.46 11.76
CA VAL A 229 -11.42 21.89 10.37
C VAL A 229 -9.91 21.96 10.05
N ARG A 230 -9.01 22.17 11.01
CA ARG A 230 -7.64 22.62 10.69
C ARG A 230 -6.57 21.53 10.57
N VAL A 231 -6.78 20.36 11.16
CA VAL A 231 -5.77 19.28 11.15
C VAL A 231 -5.66 18.62 9.77
N SER A 232 -6.77 18.50 9.03
CA SER A 232 -6.78 17.97 7.67
C SER A 232 -6.03 18.86 6.68
N ILE A 233 -6.09 20.18 6.87
CA ILE A 233 -5.44 21.18 6.00
C ILE A 233 -3.93 21.20 6.26
N VAL A 234 -3.49 21.21 7.53
CA VAL A 234 -2.05 21.24 7.85
C VAL A 234 -1.35 19.93 7.51
N LEU A 235 -2.00 18.77 7.68
CA LEU A 235 -1.43 17.48 7.26
C LEU A 235 -1.36 17.33 5.73
N ALA A 236 -2.34 17.84 4.99
CA ALA A 236 -2.31 17.84 3.53
C ALA A 236 -1.26 18.81 2.96
N ASP A 237 -1.16 20.01 3.52
CA ASP A 237 -0.23 21.05 3.05
C ASP A 237 1.22 20.81 3.51
N SER A 238 1.45 20.21 4.68
CA SER A 238 2.81 19.90 5.14
C SER A 238 3.41 18.66 4.47
N LEU A 239 2.57 17.70 4.03
CA LEU A 239 3.00 16.56 3.19
C LEU A 239 3.35 16.97 1.75
N LEU A 240 2.94 18.16 1.31
CA LEU A 240 3.29 18.75 0.01
C LEU A 240 4.69 19.39 -0.01
N ILE A 241 5.30 19.66 1.16
CA ILE A 241 6.59 20.39 1.27
C ILE A 241 7.81 19.45 1.36
N LEU A 242 7.63 18.14 1.55
CA LEU A 242 8.72 17.15 1.53
C LEU A 242 8.54 16.12 0.40
N PRO A 243 8.74 16.53 -0.88
CA PRO A 243 8.49 15.65 -2.03
C PRO A 243 9.52 14.52 -2.21
N GLY A 244 10.60 14.48 -1.42
CA GLY A 244 11.73 13.55 -1.62
C GLY A 244 11.72 12.24 -0.82
N LEU A 245 10.89 12.11 0.22
CA LEU A 245 10.96 10.98 1.18
C LEU A 245 9.64 10.19 1.30
N ALA A 246 8.61 10.58 0.55
CA ALA A 246 7.25 10.06 0.70
C ALA A 246 6.83 8.98 -0.34
N SER A 247 7.74 8.55 -1.23
CA SER A 247 7.39 7.73 -2.41
C SER A 247 7.59 6.22 -2.27
N SER A 248 8.03 5.76 -1.11
CA SER A 248 8.00 4.34 -0.77
C SER A 248 7.26 4.25 0.56
N VAL A 249 7.05 3.05 1.09
CA VAL A 249 6.74 2.87 2.51
C VAL A 249 5.26 3.05 2.88
N ARG A 250 4.47 1.96 2.79
CA ARG A 250 3.39 1.66 3.75
C ARG A 250 2.90 0.17 3.63
N GLU A 251 2.48 -0.51 4.71
CA GLU A 251 2.56 -2.01 4.88
C GLU A 251 1.15 -2.73 5.16
N PRO A 252 0.97 -3.94 5.76
CA PRO A 252 0.47 -5.20 5.19
C PRO A 252 -0.67 -5.92 5.97
N PHE A 253 -1.35 -5.29 6.94
CA PHE A 253 -2.27 -6.04 7.83
C PHE A 253 -3.58 -6.51 7.17
N ARG A 254 -3.81 -6.17 5.91
CA ARG A 254 -4.86 -6.81 5.11
C ARG A 254 -4.42 -8.12 4.46
N MET A 255 -3.12 -8.40 4.29
CA MET A 255 -2.67 -9.64 3.65
C MET A 255 -2.83 -10.90 4.51
N LEU A 256 -2.81 -10.81 5.85
CA LEU A 256 -3.16 -11.95 6.72
C LEU A 256 -4.66 -12.27 6.67
N TYR A 257 -5.51 -11.25 6.63
CA TYR A 257 -6.95 -11.40 6.40
C TYR A 257 -7.22 -11.93 4.97
N TYR A 258 -6.48 -11.46 3.97
CA TYR A 258 -6.61 -11.92 2.59
C TYR A 258 -6.05 -13.33 2.38
N ARG A 259 -4.94 -13.74 3.00
CA ARG A 259 -4.46 -15.13 2.92
C ARG A 259 -5.50 -16.11 3.49
N GLN A 260 -6.17 -15.71 4.57
CA GLN A 260 -7.25 -16.49 5.18
C GLN A 260 -8.52 -16.52 4.29
N ARG A 261 -8.88 -15.39 3.66
CA ARG A 261 -10.08 -15.27 2.81
C ARG A 261 -9.88 -15.81 1.38
N LEU A 262 -8.69 -15.66 0.81
CA LEU A 262 -8.26 -16.27 -0.44
C LEU A 262 -8.13 -17.79 -0.26
N GLY A 263 -7.65 -18.25 0.90
CA GLY A 263 -7.71 -19.67 1.30
C GLY A 263 -9.15 -20.21 1.34
N GLN A 264 -10.12 -19.44 1.85
CA GLN A 264 -11.53 -19.81 1.84
C GLN A 264 -12.16 -19.79 0.43
N ILE A 265 -11.76 -18.86 -0.44
CA ILE A 265 -12.23 -18.79 -1.83
C ILE A 265 -11.63 -19.94 -2.65
N LEU A 266 -10.34 -20.23 -2.49
CA LEU A 266 -9.66 -21.34 -3.14
C LEU A 266 -10.19 -22.70 -2.65
N ALA A 267 -10.52 -22.84 -1.36
CA ALA A 267 -11.16 -24.05 -0.82
C ALA A 267 -12.58 -24.27 -1.36
N ARG A 268 -13.28 -23.21 -1.78
CA ARG A 268 -14.60 -23.32 -2.46
C ARG A 268 -14.46 -23.66 -3.94
N LEU A 269 -13.39 -23.21 -4.59
CA LEU A 269 -13.12 -23.47 -6.00
C LEU A 269 -12.45 -24.85 -6.22
N TYR A 270 -11.77 -25.38 -5.21
CA TYR A 270 -11.07 -26.67 -5.23
C TYR A 270 -11.35 -27.47 -3.94
N PRO A 271 -12.51 -28.12 -3.80
CA PRO A 271 -12.77 -28.97 -2.65
C PRO A 271 -11.78 -30.15 -2.63
N PRO A 272 -11.11 -30.44 -1.51
CA PRO A 272 -10.12 -31.52 -1.43
C PRO A 272 -10.81 -32.87 -1.68
N SER A 273 -10.27 -33.65 -2.62
CA SER A 273 -10.86 -34.89 -3.11
C SER A 273 -10.64 -36.12 -2.21
N LYS A 274 -10.13 -35.95 -0.97
CA LYS A 274 -10.15 -36.95 0.12
C LYS A 274 -9.59 -36.35 1.43
N PRO A 275 -10.13 -36.71 2.61
CA PRO A 275 -9.60 -36.30 3.90
C PRO A 275 -8.43 -37.23 4.31
N THR A 276 -7.22 -36.69 4.38
CA THR A 276 -6.09 -37.36 5.07
C THR A 276 -6.00 -36.80 6.49
N TYR A 277 -6.38 -37.64 7.46
CA TYR A 277 -6.18 -37.37 8.88
C TYR A 277 -4.70 -37.57 9.22
N PHE A 278 -4.00 -36.50 9.60
CA PHE A 278 -2.70 -36.58 10.26
C PHE A 278 -2.88 -36.19 11.73
N CYS A 279 -2.99 -37.19 12.60
CA CYS A 279 -2.76 -37.02 14.04
C CYS A 279 -1.25 -37.02 14.28
N CYS A 280 -0.71 -35.93 14.80
CA CYS A 280 0.64 -35.90 15.36
C CYS A 280 0.52 -36.07 16.87
N ASN A 281 0.90 -37.24 17.38
CA ASN A 281 1.12 -37.49 18.80
C ASN A 281 2.44 -36.85 19.20
N ILE A 282 2.40 -36.01 20.24
CA ILE A 282 3.58 -35.49 20.93
C ILE A 282 3.91 -36.47 22.05
N ALA A 283 5.13 -36.99 22.02
CA ALA A 283 5.86 -37.50 23.18
C ALA A 283 7.21 -36.76 23.20
#